data_AF-A0AAV5WRQ8-F1
#
_entry.id   AF-A0AAV5WRQ8-F1
#
_cell.length_a   1.000
_cell.length_b   1.000
_cell.length_c   1.000
_cell.angle_alpha   90.00
_cell.angle_beta   90.00
_cell.angle_gamma   90.00
#
_symmetry.space_group_name_H-M   'P 1'
#
loop_
_entity.id
_entity.type
_entity.pdbx_description
1 polymer ?
#
loop_
_entity_poly.entity_id
_entity_poly.type
_entity_poly.pdbx_seq_one_letter_code
_entity_poly.pdbx_strand_id
1 'polypeptide(L)'
;MRITVGLSCPDTVIPSARDLGHRFVHPFSPTSQLLVATSVQDRAYRSAISLGIPVVCPEAIEGEITEDTIKRHRLSIFAGLRLAFSGFHAAERNRLENFIRENGGSITQMSEASHIVLDPAGIVSHVKRDQKVVKPEWIRECEDLGWCANEKSFLIHPKLKRRSAMR
;
A
#
# COMPACT_ATOMS: atom_id res chain seq x y z
N MET A 1 -20.54 -14.98 -5.10
CA MET A 1 -19.38 -14.11 -5.39
C MET A 1 -18.10 -14.95 -5.35
N ARG A 2 -17.13 -14.72 -6.25
CA ARG A 2 -15.80 -15.36 -6.23
C ARG A 2 -14.80 -14.49 -5.48
N ILE A 3 -14.44 -14.88 -4.26
CA ILE A 3 -13.55 -14.09 -3.39
C ILE A 3 -12.14 -14.66 -3.47
N THR A 4 -11.13 -13.79 -3.58
CA THR A 4 -9.74 -14.18 -3.37
C THR A 4 -9.25 -13.56 -2.07
N VAL A 5 -8.60 -14.35 -1.22
CA VAL A 5 -7.90 -13.85 -0.03
C VAL A 5 -6.42 -13.68 -0.39
N GLY A 6 -5.88 -12.50 -0.12
CA GLY A 6 -4.49 -12.16 -0.35
C GLY A 6 -3.55 -12.87 0.61
N LEU A 7 -2.28 -12.97 0.21
CA LEU A 7 -1.22 -13.55 1.05
C LEU A 7 -0.87 -12.68 2.27
N SER A 8 -1.29 -11.41 2.26
CA SER A 8 -1.15 -10.50 3.39
C SER A 8 -2.12 -10.83 4.56
N CYS A 9 -3.18 -11.58 4.29
CA CYS A 9 -4.16 -11.94 5.31
C CYS A 9 -3.66 -13.06 6.23
N PRO A 10 -4.08 -13.09 7.51
CA PRO A 10 -3.88 -14.25 8.37
C PRO A 10 -4.54 -15.52 7.81
N ASP A 11 -3.94 -16.67 8.09
CA ASP A 11 -4.45 -17.98 7.64
C ASP A 11 -5.86 -18.31 8.19
N THR A 12 -6.30 -17.62 9.24
CA THR A 12 -7.62 -17.77 9.87
C THR A 12 -8.76 -17.17 9.07
N VAL A 13 -8.49 -16.24 8.15
CA VAL A 13 -9.52 -15.52 7.38
C VAL A 13 -10.36 -16.48 6.52
N ILE A 14 -9.72 -17.45 5.86
CA ILE A 14 -10.42 -18.39 4.98
C ILE A 14 -11.33 -19.35 5.77
N PRO A 15 -10.87 -20.03 6.83
CA PRO A 15 -11.74 -20.86 7.68
C PRO A 15 -12.96 -20.09 8.20
N SER A 16 -12.75 -18.93 8.84
CA SER A 16 -13.85 -18.15 9.45
C SER A 16 -14.91 -17.74 8.44
N ALA A 17 -14.49 -17.33 7.24
CA ALA A 17 -15.42 -16.89 6.22
C ALA A 17 -16.08 -18.04 5.44
N ARG A 18 -15.52 -19.25 5.47
CA ARG A 18 -16.20 -20.45 4.94
C ARG A 18 -17.39 -20.86 5.79
N ASP A 19 -17.30 -20.68 7.10
CA ASP A 19 -18.41 -20.95 8.03
C ASP A 19 -19.62 -20.05 7.74
N LEU A 20 -19.39 -18.89 7.11
CA LEU A 20 -20.40 -17.94 6.65
C LEU A 20 -20.91 -18.24 5.21
N GLY A 21 -20.46 -19.32 4.59
CA GLY A 21 -20.91 -19.77 3.26
C GLY A 21 -20.22 -19.10 2.08
N HIS A 22 -19.15 -18.34 2.30
CA HIS A 22 -18.42 -17.69 1.21
C HIS A 22 -17.60 -18.67 0.35
N ARG A 23 -17.50 -18.37 -0.96
CA ARG A 23 -16.75 -19.18 -1.93
C ARG A 23 -15.43 -18.50 -2.31
N PHE A 24 -14.34 -19.24 -2.15
CA PHE A 24 -12.98 -18.76 -2.38
C PHE A 24 -12.39 -19.29 -3.68
N VAL A 25 -11.58 -18.46 -4.34
CA VAL A 25 -10.80 -18.79 -5.53
C VAL A 25 -9.33 -18.57 -5.21
N HIS A 26 -8.55 -19.63 -5.35
CA HIS A 26 -7.09 -19.62 -5.27
C HIS A 26 -6.46 -20.37 -6.45
N PRO A 27 -5.39 -19.82 -7.07
CA PRO A 27 -4.81 -18.50 -6.84
C PRO A 27 -5.71 -17.35 -7.35
N PHE A 28 -5.30 -16.09 -7.14
CA PHE A 28 -5.97 -14.93 -7.75
C PHE A 28 -6.13 -15.14 -9.26
N SER A 29 -7.30 -14.79 -9.80
CA SER A 29 -7.61 -14.98 -11.22
C SER A 29 -8.41 -13.79 -11.76
N PRO A 30 -8.47 -13.60 -13.09
CA PRO A 30 -9.35 -12.60 -13.70
C PRO A 30 -10.85 -12.82 -13.42
N THR A 31 -11.24 -14.00 -12.92
CA THR A 31 -12.63 -14.29 -12.54
C THR A 31 -12.95 -13.91 -11.09
N SER A 32 -11.95 -13.47 -10.32
CA SER A 32 -12.14 -12.96 -8.97
C SER A 32 -13.00 -11.69 -9.00
N GLN A 33 -13.95 -11.59 -8.09
CA GLN A 33 -14.90 -10.48 -8.00
C GLN A 33 -14.61 -9.56 -6.81
N LEU A 34 -13.80 -10.03 -5.85
CA LEU A 34 -13.36 -9.31 -4.66
C LEU A 34 -11.98 -9.82 -4.25
N LEU A 35 -11.08 -8.91 -3.90
CA LEU A 35 -9.83 -9.24 -3.22
C LEU A 35 -9.92 -8.80 -1.76
N VAL A 36 -9.67 -9.72 -0.84
CA VAL A 36 -9.51 -9.43 0.59
C VAL A 36 -8.02 -9.35 0.89
N ALA A 37 -7.53 -8.24 1.42
CA ALA A 37 -6.12 -8.04 1.74
C ALA A 37 -5.96 -7.13 2.96
N THR A 38 -4.85 -7.25 3.68
CA THR A 38 -4.49 -6.35 4.79
C THR A 38 -3.40 -5.34 4.41
N SER A 39 -2.77 -5.53 3.24
CA SER A 39 -1.69 -4.68 2.76
C SER A 39 -1.81 -4.40 1.26
N VAL A 40 -1.51 -3.17 0.86
CA VAL A 40 -1.37 -2.79 -0.55
C VAL A 40 -0.11 -3.38 -1.20
N GLN A 41 0.78 -4.00 -0.41
CA GLN A 41 1.91 -4.79 -0.90
C GLN A 41 1.53 -6.23 -1.27
N ASP A 42 0.26 -6.61 -1.09
CA ASP A 42 -0.22 -7.94 -1.49
C ASP A 42 0.07 -8.21 -2.96
N ARG A 43 0.49 -9.45 -3.27
CA ARG A 43 0.85 -9.87 -4.62
C ARG A 43 -0.30 -9.68 -5.62
N ALA A 44 -1.54 -9.85 -5.18
CA ALA A 44 -2.73 -9.70 -6.02
C ALA A 44 -3.21 -8.26 -6.15
N TYR A 45 -2.77 -7.34 -5.27
CA TYR A 45 -3.29 -5.96 -5.18
C TYR A 45 -3.25 -5.23 -6.53
N ARG A 46 -2.07 -5.22 -7.18
CA ARG A 46 -1.88 -4.50 -8.44
C ARG A 46 -2.76 -5.03 -9.56
N SER A 47 -2.90 -6.36 -9.64
CA SER A 47 -3.75 -7.00 -10.63
C SER A 47 -5.23 -6.70 -10.37
N ALA A 48 -5.67 -6.72 -9.11
CA ALA A 48 -7.03 -6.37 -8.74
C ALA A 48 -7.37 -4.93 -9.13
N ILE A 49 -6.52 -3.95 -8.78
CA ILE A 49 -6.72 -2.55 -9.18
C ILE A 49 -6.78 -2.40 -10.70
N SER A 50 -5.88 -3.05 -11.46
CA SER A 50 -5.89 -2.96 -12.93
C SER A 50 -7.14 -3.57 -13.59
N LEU A 51 -7.81 -4.50 -12.91
CA LEU A 51 -9.03 -5.16 -13.39
C LEU A 51 -10.30 -4.50 -12.86
N GLY A 52 -10.18 -3.43 -12.05
CA GLY A 52 -11.31 -2.80 -11.37
C GLY A 52 -11.95 -3.70 -10.31
N ILE A 53 -11.24 -4.72 -9.83
CA ILE A 53 -11.72 -5.60 -8.77
C ILE A 53 -11.56 -4.86 -7.44
N PRO A 54 -12.64 -4.72 -6.64
CA PRO A 54 -12.57 -4.06 -5.35
C PRO A 54 -11.62 -4.80 -4.41
N VAL A 55 -10.85 -4.04 -3.65
CA VAL A 55 -9.94 -4.55 -2.61
C VAL A 55 -10.44 -4.09 -1.25
N VAL A 56 -10.68 -5.02 -0.34
CA VAL A 56 -11.26 -4.77 0.98
C VAL A 56 -10.44 -5.43 2.09
N CYS A 57 -10.59 -4.93 3.31
CA CYS A 57 -10.03 -5.54 4.51
C CYS A 57 -10.82 -6.81 4.91
N PRO A 58 -10.24 -7.73 5.72
CA PRO A 58 -10.90 -8.97 6.16
C PRO A 58 -12.27 -8.80 6.83
N GLU A 59 -12.50 -7.68 7.50
CA GLU A 59 -13.77 -7.37 8.19
C GLU A 59 -14.95 -7.32 7.20
N ALA A 60 -14.68 -7.07 5.92
CA ALA A 60 -15.70 -7.03 4.87
C ALA A 60 -16.41 -8.38 4.64
N ILE A 61 -15.80 -9.49 5.07
CA ILE A 61 -16.32 -10.85 4.86
C ILE A 61 -16.76 -11.53 6.16
N GLU A 62 -16.92 -10.76 7.24
CA GLU A 62 -17.49 -11.24 8.51
C GLU A 62 -19.03 -11.34 8.46
N GLY A 63 -19.65 -10.93 7.36
CA GLY A 63 -21.10 -10.98 7.15
C GLY A 63 -21.48 -10.91 5.68
N GLU A 64 -22.67 -10.39 5.40
CA GLU A 64 -23.15 -10.26 4.02
C GLU A 64 -22.34 -9.24 3.22
N ILE A 65 -21.84 -9.67 2.06
CA ILE A 65 -21.06 -8.84 1.15
C ILE A 65 -22.02 -8.09 0.23
N THR A 66 -22.28 -6.83 0.56
CA THR A 66 -23.06 -5.88 -0.24
C THR A 66 -22.15 -4.78 -0.81
N GLU A 67 -22.67 -3.98 -1.75
CA GLU A 67 -21.92 -2.82 -2.26
C GLU A 67 -21.49 -1.84 -1.17
N ASP A 68 -22.36 -1.64 -0.18
CA ASP A 68 -22.15 -0.76 0.96
C ASP A 68 -21.10 -1.33 1.93
N THR A 69 -21.11 -2.64 2.18
CA THR A 69 -20.03 -3.34 2.90
C THR A 69 -18.69 -3.19 2.18
N ILE A 70 -18.67 -3.36 0.85
CA ILE A 70 -17.45 -3.19 0.03
C ILE A 70 -16.92 -1.76 0.11
N LYS A 71 -17.80 -0.75 0.04
CA LYS A 71 -17.41 0.66 0.15
C LYS A 71 -16.81 1.00 1.51
N ARG A 72 -17.45 0.55 2.59
CA ARG A 72 -17.00 0.84 3.97
C ARG A 72 -15.68 0.18 4.33
N HIS A 73 -15.46 -1.03 3.85
CA HIS A 73 -14.27 -1.82 4.18
C HIS A 73 -13.22 -1.81 3.07
N ARG A 74 -13.28 -0.82 2.17
CA ARG A 74 -12.26 -0.64 1.13
C ARG A 74 -10.89 -0.52 1.80
N LEU A 75 -9.91 -1.24 1.26
CA LEU A 75 -8.55 -1.21 1.77
C LEU A 75 -7.96 0.20 1.65
N SER A 76 -7.46 0.75 2.77
CA SER A 76 -6.90 2.10 2.82
C SER A 76 -5.68 2.26 1.91
N ILE A 77 -5.46 3.50 1.44
CA ILE A 77 -4.45 3.85 0.43
C ILE A 77 -3.05 3.36 0.81
N PHE A 78 -2.69 3.41 2.09
CA PHE A 78 -1.37 3.01 2.59
C PHE A 78 -1.42 1.82 3.54
N ALA A 79 -2.48 1.00 3.49
CA ALA A 79 -2.64 -0.15 4.37
C ALA A 79 -1.41 -1.08 4.33
N GLY A 80 -0.87 -1.38 5.51
CA GLY A 80 0.32 -2.22 5.69
C GLY A 80 1.64 -1.57 5.25
N LEU A 81 1.67 -0.28 4.93
CA LEU A 81 2.90 0.43 4.62
C LEU A 81 3.53 1.08 5.85
N ARG A 82 4.87 1.05 5.88
CA ARG A 82 5.71 1.76 6.85
C ARG A 82 6.54 2.79 6.09
N LEU A 83 6.32 4.07 6.35
CA LEU A 83 6.91 5.17 5.60
C LEU A 83 7.89 5.97 6.45
N ALA A 84 8.96 6.43 5.81
CA ALA A 84 9.90 7.39 6.37
C ALA A 84 10.17 8.52 5.37
N PHE A 85 10.56 9.68 5.88
CA PHE A 85 10.81 10.89 5.09
C PHE A 85 12.25 11.37 5.22
N SER A 86 12.81 11.90 4.13
CA SER A 86 14.11 12.60 4.13
C SER A 86 14.05 13.87 3.29
N GLY A 87 14.61 14.97 3.80
CA GLY A 87 14.75 16.24 3.07
C GLY A 87 13.57 17.20 3.15
N PHE A 88 12.52 16.88 3.92
CA PHE A 88 11.32 17.72 4.02
C PHE A 88 11.43 18.76 5.14
N HIS A 89 10.90 19.95 4.88
CA HIS A 89 10.63 20.94 5.92
C HIS A 89 9.52 20.46 6.86
N ALA A 90 9.55 20.88 8.12
CA ALA A 90 8.68 20.37 9.19
C ALA A 90 7.18 20.49 8.86
N ALA A 91 6.74 21.62 8.30
CA ALA A 91 5.34 21.84 7.96
C ALA A 91 4.81 20.85 6.91
N GLU A 92 5.54 20.68 5.81
CA GLU A 92 5.17 19.74 4.75
C GLU A 92 5.26 18.29 5.22
N ARG A 93 6.31 17.97 5.98
CA ARG A 93 6.45 16.65 6.60
C ARG A 93 5.24 16.30 7.47
N ASN A 94 4.82 17.22 8.35
CA ASN A 94 3.68 16.98 9.23
C ASN A 94 2.39 16.77 8.44
N ARG A 95 2.16 17.54 7.36
CA ARG A 95 1.02 17.34 6.46
C ARG A 95 1.02 15.93 5.86
N LEU A 96 2.14 15.52 5.27
CA LEU A 96 2.26 14.21 4.61
C LEU A 96 2.15 13.06 5.62
N GLU A 97 2.74 13.21 6.80
CA GLU A 97 2.64 12.20 7.87
C GLU A 97 1.19 12.03 8.36
N ASN A 98 0.44 13.12 8.52
CA ASN A 98 -0.97 13.05 8.90
C ASN A 98 -1.81 12.37 7.82
N PHE A 99 -1.64 12.78 6.56
CA PHE A 99 -2.31 12.15 5.43
C PHE A 99 -2.06 10.64 5.37
N ILE A 100 -0.82 10.21 5.58
CA ILE A 100 -0.46 8.79 5.61
C ILE A 100 -1.20 8.05 6.74
N ARG A 101 -1.18 8.60 7.96
CA ARG A 101 -1.81 7.96 9.12
C ARG A 101 -3.33 7.84 8.95
N GLU A 102 -3.97 8.92 8.48
CA GLU A 102 -5.40 8.94 8.18
C GLU A 102 -5.78 7.93 7.09
N ASN A 103 -4.85 7.59 6.20
CA ASN A 103 -5.04 6.64 5.11
C ASN A 103 -4.40 5.26 5.38
N GLY A 104 -4.27 4.88 6.65
CA GLY A 104 -3.94 3.52 7.09
C GLY A 104 -2.46 3.12 6.98
N GLY A 105 -1.58 4.08 6.70
CA GLY A 105 -0.14 3.88 6.75
C GLY A 105 0.45 4.23 8.12
N SER A 106 1.72 3.86 8.31
CA SER A 106 2.46 4.15 9.54
C SER A 106 3.75 4.91 9.25
N ILE A 107 4.15 5.78 10.17
CA ILE A 107 5.42 6.51 10.08
C ILE A 107 6.44 5.83 10.99
N THR A 108 7.59 5.47 10.44
CA THR A 108 8.63 4.73 11.15
C THR A 108 10.02 5.35 10.92
N GLN A 109 11.03 4.77 11.55
CA GLN A 109 12.42 5.09 11.23
C GLN A 109 12.79 4.53 9.84
N MET A 110 13.79 5.14 9.19
CA MET A 110 14.25 4.71 7.87
C MET A 110 14.72 3.27 7.83
N SER A 111 15.24 2.71 8.93
CA SER A 111 15.70 1.33 9.02
C SER A 111 14.58 0.28 8.96
N GLU A 112 13.35 0.69 9.27
CA GLU A 112 12.17 -0.19 9.38
C GLU A 112 11.12 0.08 8.29
N ALA A 113 11.23 1.22 7.60
CA ALA A 113 10.30 1.63 6.57
C ALA A 113 10.28 0.63 5.39
N SER A 114 9.10 0.37 4.83
CA SER A 114 8.98 -0.26 3.51
C SER A 114 9.19 0.75 2.38
N HIS A 115 8.87 2.03 2.62
CA HIS A 115 9.02 3.13 1.67
C HIS A 115 9.73 4.32 2.30
N ILE A 116 10.74 4.84 1.61
CA ILE A 116 11.42 6.08 1.97
C ILE A 116 11.05 7.12 0.92
N VAL A 117 10.35 8.16 1.34
CA VAL A 117 10.01 9.29 0.50
C VAL A 117 11.15 10.29 0.61
N LEU A 118 11.80 10.56 -0.52
CA LEU A 118 13.01 11.36 -0.58
C LEU A 118 12.75 12.64 -1.37
N ASP A 119 12.70 13.76 -0.66
CA ASP A 119 12.70 15.09 -1.25
C ASP A 119 14.07 15.38 -1.92
N PRO A 120 14.15 16.20 -2.98
CA PRO A 120 15.40 16.58 -3.62
C PRO A 120 16.48 17.15 -2.68
N ALA A 121 16.10 17.78 -1.56
CA ALA A 121 17.04 18.27 -0.55
C ALA A 121 17.58 17.17 0.39
N GLY A 122 16.95 15.99 0.38
CA GLY A 122 17.25 14.88 1.28
C GLY A 122 18.44 14.03 0.85
N ILE A 123 18.94 13.25 1.80
CA ILE A 123 19.95 12.22 1.58
C ILE A 123 19.43 10.92 2.20
N VAL A 124 19.69 9.80 1.54
CA VAL A 124 19.44 8.47 2.08
C VAL A 124 20.68 7.60 1.85
N SER A 125 21.06 6.85 2.88
CA SER A 125 22.15 5.87 2.84
C SER A 125 21.66 4.54 3.40
N HIS A 126 22.38 3.46 3.12
CA HIS A 126 22.09 2.12 3.66
C HIS A 126 20.66 1.59 3.40
N VAL A 127 20.09 1.91 2.24
CA VAL A 127 18.78 1.39 1.81
C VAL A 127 18.85 -0.12 1.65
N LYS A 128 17.97 -0.85 2.32
CA LYS A 128 17.85 -2.30 2.21
C LYS A 128 17.19 -2.69 0.88
N ARG A 129 17.43 -3.93 0.43
CA ARG A 129 16.97 -4.41 -0.89
C ARG A 129 15.46 -4.40 -1.06
N ASP A 130 14.72 -4.59 0.03
CA ASP A 130 13.26 -4.61 0.09
C ASP A 130 12.62 -3.23 0.26
N GLN A 131 13.42 -2.20 0.54
CA GLN A 131 12.95 -0.83 0.69
C GLN A 131 12.86 -0.13 -0.66
N LYS A 132 11.77 0.62 -0.84
CA LYS A 132 11.57 1.45 -2.03
C LYS A 132 11.89 2.90 -1.68
N VAL A 133 12.82 3.50 -2.43
CA VAL A 133 13.04 4.95 -2.37
C VAL A 133 12.23 5.59 -3.47
N VAL A 134 11.27 6.42 -3.10
CA VAL A 134 10.32 7.05 -4.02
C VAL A 134 10.38 8.56 -3.91
N LYS A 135 10.03 9.23 -5.00
CA LYS A 135 9.86 10.68 -4.99
C LYS A 135 8.55 11.09 -4.30
N PRO A 136 8.42 12.35 -3.84
CA PRO A 136 7.20 12.85 -3.20
C PRO A 136 5.96 12.80 -4.11
N GLU A 137 6.15 12.86 -5.43
CA GLU A 137 5.07 12.72 -6.42
C GLU A 137 4.27 11.43 -6.26
N TRP A 138 4.87 10.36 -5.71
CA TRP A 138 4.15 9.12 -5.49
C TRP A 138 3.01 9.28 -4.48
N ILE A 139 3.21 10.05 -3.40
CA ILE A 139 2.13 10.29 -2.43
C ILE A 139 1.01 11.10 -3.09
N ARG A 140 1.37 12.13 -3.87
CA ARG A 140 0.40 12.95 -4.60
C ARG A 140 -0.44 12.12 -5.56
N GLU A 141 0.21 11.23 -6.31
CA GLU A 141 -0.48 10.28 -7.19
C GLU A 141 -1.43 9.35 -6.40
N CYS A 142 -1.02 8.88 -5.21
CA CYS A 142 -1.87 8.06 -4.35
C CYS A 142 -3.11 8.84 -3.86
N GLU A 143 -2.94 10.12 -3.54
CA GLU A 143 -4.02 11.03 -3.16
C GLU A 143 -5.00 11.23 -4.32
N ASP A 144 -4.50 11.57 -5.51
CA ASP A 144 -5.30 11.82 -6.70
C ASP A 144 -6.09 10.58 -7.16
N LEU A 145 -5.47 9.40 -7.09
CA LEU A 145 -6.10 8.14 -7.48
C LEU A 145 -7.05 7.58 -6.41
N GLY A 146 -6.85 7.94 -5.14
CA GLY A 146 -7.53 7.33 -3.99
C GLY A 146 -7.13 5.88 -3.71
N TRP A 147 -6.07 5.37 -4.33
CA TRP A 147 -5.48 4.05 -4.05
C TRP A 147 -3.97 4.12 -4.16
N CYS A 148 -3.27 3.13 -3.59
CA CYS A 148 -1.82 3.10 -3.65
C CYS A 148 -1.36 3.12 -5.12
N ALA A 149 -0.60 4.12 -5.53
CA ALA A 149 -0.03 4.21 -6.86
C ALA A 149 1.12 3.20 -7.04
N ASN A 150 1.41 2.82 -8.28
CA ASN A 150 2.54 1.92 -8.57
C ASN A 150 3.86 2.66 -8.37
N GLU A 151 4.66 2.19 -7.42
CA GLU A 151 5.90 2.82 -7.00
C GLU A 151 6.95 2.87 -8.11
N LYS A 152 6.90 1.92 -9.07
CA LYS A 152 7.91 1.77 -10.13
C LYS A 152 8.13 3.06 -10.94
N SER A 153 7.08 3.83 -11.18
CA SER A 153 7.15 5.10 -11.94
C SER A 153 7.81 6.24 -11.15
N PHE A 154 7.96 6.06 -9.84
CA PHE A 154 8.45 7.08 -8.91
C PHE A 154 9.73 6.65 -8.20
N LEU A 155 10.27 5.47 -8.51
CA LEU A 155 11.50 4.99 -7.92
C LEU A 155 12.67 5.94 -8.24
N ILE A 156 13.41 6.29 -7.20
CA ILE A 156 14.71 6.96 -7.36
C ILE A 156 15.73 5.84 -7.47
N HIS A 157 16.25 5.62 -8.68
CA HIS A 157 17.32 4.64 -8.86
C HIS A 157 18.52 5.02 -7.98
N PRO A 158 19.07 4.07 -7.21
CA PRO A 158 20.28 4.27 -6.43
C PRO A 158 21.52 4.29 -7.36
N LYS A 159 21.55 5.20 -8.33
CA LYS A 159 22.80 5.85 -8.70
C LYS A 159 22.87 7.08 -7.82
N LEU A 160 23.32 6.86 -6.57
CA LEU A 160 23.67 7.93 -5.63
C LEU A 160 24.31 9.06 -6.44
N LYS A 161 23.61 10.18 -6.57
CA LYS A 161 24.25 11.44 -7.00
C LYS A 161 25.32 11.70 -5.94
N ARG A 162 26.56 11.26 -6.20
CA ARG A 162 27.73 11.94 -5.65
C ARG A 162 27.60 13.37 -6.16
N ARG A 163 27.00 14.26 -5.37
CA ARG A 163 27.20 15.68 -5.57
C ARG A 163 28.69 15.89 -5.33
N SER A 164 29.45 16.01 -6.42
CA SER A 164 30.76 16.62 -6.38
C SER A 164 30.59 17.94 -5.62
N ALA A 165 31.20 18.04 -4.43
CA ALA A 165 31.35 19.30 -3.76
C ALA A 165 32.11 20.21 -4.73
N MET A 166 31.41 21.21 -5.28
CA MET A 166 32.00 22.20 -6.15
C MET A 166 32.54 23.32 -5.28
N ARG A 167 33.87 23.26 -5.09
CA ARG A 167 34.83 24.27 -4.64
C ARG A 167 34.54 25.01 -3.34
#